data_AF-G8LXB8-F1
#
_entry.id   AF-G8LXB8-F1
#
_cell.length_a   1.000
_cell.length_b   1.000
_cell.length_c   1.000
_cell.angle_alpha   90.00
_cell.angle_beta   90.00
_cell.angle_gamma   90.00
#
_symmetry.space_group_name_H-M   'P 1'
#
loop_
_entity.id
_entity.type
_entity.pdbx_description
1 polymer ?
#
loop_
_entity_poly.entity_id
_entity_poly.type
_entity_poly.pdbx_seq_one_letter_code
_entity_poly.pdbx_strand_id
1 'polypeptide(L)'
;MNKFKLILAALIGIFVLTACSEDEKKTDNEILLPTSAKYENALNFNEIKISSIKIKDLRTGQDSILIKDGIVREFCDFIRSMNFTKTSEKWTSEYEAEIFEGGESVLKLVFSGKAISFSEKVIIGNTVLESGDYELDNWISDNVRFFYYGKVLDPQHIETPATISLPGEISSVNICDKGSRKINQYEVYAKLYNFLEENFLNRKFEIIYAEKIYSRDLMEQNRQNAMKNCRSLIFENPQNFIEINSDSRYTQLISVSNYIVAEDLERTGIYRLYTDKMIIDIRADDKFVNGFNDIFGTNAKEEKSLTPDEIEALFNEKPPYYMDYICNNLNIESWNGREPNRLEKHKKVLNTQEKPYTVLEFYNNFDLRILFFKEDKFIDYIDYGHRSAGTEYRLEKAGDNVFIVGRICRDHGIGLDRNFEEWYLLSDNGKKLVLGFPYLDFTQPGLWGYELIADNIKFNTGSDMSLTVDYTIRKFYNLDIDIDDDLGNITIEGKKRVIFKWDDEKSEFVSEYDKNEMGMFEIPPESDDITVKCTELLKDNYQRLIEIMSSFSDTDDLSVKYMKDSWRDFLNSCEDCEEKSKLLEIIDK
;
A
#
# COMPACT_ATOMS: atom_id res chain seq x y z
N MET A 1 31.25 -6.97 51.44
CA MET A 1 31.72 -5.97 50.46
C MET A 1 31.30 -6.44 49.07
N ASN A 2 30.59 -5.60 48.32
CA ASN A 2 29.53 -6.03 47.40
C ASN A 2 30.04 -6.53 46.02
N LYS A 3 29.69 -7.78 45.64
CA LYS A 3 30.03 -8.42 44.35
C LYS A 3 29.53 -7.64 43.12
N PHE A 4 28.58 -6.74 43.31
CA PHE A 4 28.01 -5.88 42.28
C PHE A 4 29.00 -4.86 41.69
N LYS A 5 29.99 -4.40 42.49
CA LYS A 5 31.00 -3.43 42.00
C LYS A 5 32.06 -4.06 41.09
N LEU A 6 32.32 -5.36 41.23
CA LEU A 6 33.33 -6.07 40.45
C LEU A 6 32.83 -6.43 39.05
N ILE A 7 31.53 -6.73 38.93
CA ILE A 7 30.87 -7.00 37.64
C ILE A 7 30.73 -5.71 36.82
N LEU A 8 30.41 -4.58 37.49
CA LEU A 8 30.31 -3.28 36.83
C LEU A 8 31.67 -2.80 36.30
N ALA A 9 32.77 -3.05 37.03
CA ALA A 9 34.12 -2.73 36.57
C ALA A 9 34.58 -3.60 35.39
N ALA A 10 34.18 -4.88 35.35
CA ALA A 10 34.50 -5.77 34.23
C ALA A 10 33.72 -5.40 32.96
N LEU A 11 32.46 -4.93 33.08
CA LEU A 11 31.66 -4.47 31.94
C LEU A 11 32.17 -3.15 31.35
N ILE A 12 32.62 -2.22 32.20
CA ILE A 12 33.25 -0.97 31.73
C ILE A 12 34.59 -1.27 31.05
N GLY A 13 35.35 -2.25 31.53
CA GLY A 13 36.60 -2.69 30.90
C GLY A 13 36.41 -3.32 29.51
N ILE A 14 35.29 -4.03 29.27
CA ILE A 14 34.98 -4.62 27.96
C ILE A 14 34.52 -3.54 26.96
N PHE A 15 33.77 -2.52 27.41
CA PHE A 15 33.35 -1.41 26.55
C PHE A 15 34.50 -0.49 26.11
N VAL A 16 35.58 -0.39 26.89
CA VAL A 16 36.75 0.43 26.54
C VAL A 16 37.70 -0.31 25.59
N LEU A 17 37.68 -1.65 25.55
CA LEU A 17 38.56 -2.44 24.66
C LEU A 17 37.99 -2.70 23.27
N THR A 18 36.70 -2.48 23.01
CA THR A 18 36.13 -2.58 21.65
C THR A 18 36.20 -1.25 20.88
N ALA A 19 36.76 -0.20 21.46
CA ALA A 19 36.95 1.11 20.81
C ALA A 19 38.36 1.30 20.19
N CYS A 20 39.20 0.27 20.18
CA CYS A 20 40.52 0.33 19.54
C CYS A 20 40.80 -0.96 18.75
N SER A 21 40.31 -1.03 17.51
CA SER A 21 40.98 -1.78 16.43
C SER A 21 40.55 -1.24 15.07
N GLU A 22 41.51 -0.55 14.45
CA GLU A 22 41.82 -0.25 13.04
C GLU A 22 40.74 -0.32 11.93
N ASP A 23 40.64 0.83 11.25
CA ASP A 23 40.56 1.08 9.80
C ASP A 23 39.55 0.27 8.96
N GLU A 24 38.46 0.94 8.59
CA GLU A 24 37.95 0.90 7.21
C GLU A 24 37.02 2.09 6.90
N LYS A 25 37.27 2.72 5.74
CA LYS A 25 36.64 3.95 5.23
C LYS A 25 35.10 3.89 5.29
N LYS A 26 34.48 4.81 6.02
CA LYS A 26 33.04 5.10 5.93
C LYS A 26 32.79 6.59 5.80
N THR A 27 31.92 6.89 4.85
CA THR A 27 31.39 8.19 4.43
C THR A 27 30.77 8.98 5.59
N ASP A 28 31.10 10.27 5.63
CA ASP A 28 30.69 11.23 6.66
C ASP A 28 29.16 11.33 6.79
N ASN A 29 28.63 10.85 7.91
CA ASN A 29 27.32 11.22 8.45
C ASN A 29 27.49 11.33 9.98
N GLU A 30 27.94 12.49 10.46
CA GLU A 30 28.04 12.76 11.90
C GLU A 30 26.67 13.11 12.48
N ILE A 31 26.16 12.23 13.35
CA ILE A 31 25.10 12.56 14.31
C ILE A 31 25.76 13.31 15.48
N LEU A 32 25.58 14.63 15.54
CA LEU A 32 26.08 15.48 16.63
C LEU A 32 25.17 15.40 17.87
N LEU A 33 25.71 14.91 18.99
CA LEU A 33 25.12 15.07 20.33
C LEU A 33 25.66 16.34 21.01
N PRO A 34 24.88 16.99 21.91
CA PRO A 34 25.07 18.39 22.24
C PRO A 34 26.19 18.61 23.27
N THR A 35 27.16 19.45 22.92
CA THR A 35 28.03 20.12 23.88
C THR A 35 27.43 21.48 24.23
N SER A 36 27.25 21.73 25.52
CA SER A 36 26.89 23.03 26.08
C SER A 36 28.03 24.04 25.90
N ALA A 37 28.23 24.52 24.68
CA ALA A 37 29.04 25.69 24.39
C ALA A 37 28.11 26.90 24.26
N LYS A 38 28.40 27.98 25.00
CA LYS A 38 27.81 29.29 24.73
C LYS A 38 28.28 29.73 23.33
N TYR A 39 27.40 29.65 22.34
CA TYR A 39 27.68 30.16 21.00
C TYR A 39 27.47 31.68 21.01
N GLU A 40 28.55 32.46 21.08
CA GLU A 40 28.50 33.93 21.21
C GLU A 40 27.88 34.67 19.99
N ASN A 41 27.59 33.98 18.87
CA ASN A 41 27.11 34.59 17.61
C ASN A 41 25.87 33.93 16.99
N ALA A 42 25.09 33.14 17.72
CA ALA A 42 23.86 32.53 17.19
C ALA A 42 22.62 33.28 17.70
N LEU A 43 21.70 33.63 16.80
CA LEU A 43 20.45 34.30 17.14
C LEU A 43 19.49 33.29 17.79
N ASN A 44 19.05 33.53 19.03
CA ASN A 44 18.09 32.65 19.68
C ASN A 44 16.66 32.98 19.24
N PHE A 45 16.08 32.16 18.36
CA PHE A 45 14.71 32.34 17.84
C PHE A 45 13.65 32.41 18.94
N ASN A 46 13.91 31.77 20.08
CA ASN A 46 12.99 31.77 21.22
C ASN A 46 13.00 33.08 22.02
N GLU A 47 14.03 33.91 21.86
CA GLU A 47 14.22 35.14 22.63
C GLU A 47 13.89 36.41 21.84
N ILE A 48 13.71 36.31 20.52
CA ILE A 48 13.36 37.46 19.65
C ILE A 48 12.01 38.04 20.06
N LYS A 49 11.95 39.34 20.37
CA LYS A 49 10.69 40.06 20.62
C LYS A 49 10.09 40.53 19.31
N ILE A 50 9.48 39.59 18.59
CA ILE A 50 8.96 39.82 17.25
C ILE A 50 7.84 40.88 17.28
N SER A 51 8.07 42.01 16.61
CA SER A 51 7.07 43.07 16.43
C SER A 51 6.19 42.83 15.22
N SER A 52 6.73 42.22 14.15
CA SER A 52 5.99 41.88 12.94
C SER A 52 6.75 40.86 12.09
N ILE A 53 6.05 40.16 11.21
CA ILE A 53 6.64 39.26 10.21
C ILE A 53 6.15 39.71 8.83
N LYS A 54 7.06 40.04 7.92
CA LYS A 54 6.73 40.34 6.52
C LYS A 54 6.94 39.08 5.69
N ILE A 55 5.91 38.57 5.03
CA ILE A 55 6.00 37.42 4.13
C ILE A 55 5.81 37.89 2.69
N LYS A 56 6.79 37.61 1.85
CA LYS A 56 6.80 37.90 0.41
C LYS A 56 6.53 36.63 -0.38
N ASP A 57 5.58 36.69 -1.30
CA ASP A 57 5.41 35.69 -2.36
C ASP A 57 6.44 35.98 -3.47
N LEU A 58 7.36 35.04 -3.70
CA LEU A 58 8.45 35.23 -4.66
C LEU A 58 7.98 35.11 -6.12
N ARG A 59 6.82 34.51 -6.36
CA ARG A 59 6.22 34.41 -7.70
C ARG A 59 5.53 35.71 -8.11
N THR A 60 4.78 36.33 -7.21
CA THR A 60 4.03 37.56 -7.49
C THR A 60 4.78 38.83 -7.10
N GLY A 61 5.78 38.71 -6.22
CA GLY A 61 6.55 39.82 -5.68
C GLY A 61 5.79 40.66 -4.64
N GLN A 62 4.60 40.22 -4.22
CA GLN A 62 3.74 40.91 -3.26
C GLN A 62 4.06 40.50 -1.82
N ASP A 63 3.89 41.45 -0.90
CA ASP A 63 4.20 41.28 0.52
C ASP A 63 2.91 41.35 1.37
N SER A 64 2.89 40.57 2.45
CA SER A 64 1.91 40.63 3.53
C SER A 64 2.62 40.84 4.86
N ILE A 65 2.01 41.57 5.80
CA ILE A 65 2.60 41.85 7.11
C ILE A 65 1.70 41.31 8.21
N LEU A 66 2.27 40.42 9.02
CA LEU A 66 1.65 39.83 10.19
C LEU A 66 2.02 40.64 11.42
N ILE A 67 1.02 41.28 12.03
CA ILE A 67 1.19 42.17 13.21
C ILE A 67 0.34 41.75 14.41
N LYS A 68 -0.54 40.75 14.25
CA LYS A 68 -1.42 40.30 15.35
C LYS A 68 -0.65 39.30 16.19
N ASP A 69 -0.53 39.55 17.50
CA ASP A 69 0.22 38.69 18.43
C ASP A 69 -0.12 37.20 18.28
N GLY A 70 -1.41 36.87 18.11
CA GLY A 70 -1.86 35.50 17.94
C GLY A 70 -1.31 34.79 16.68
N ILE A 71 -1.32 35.45 15.51
CA ILE A 71 -0.79 34.84 14.28
C ILE A 71 0.74 34.79 14.27
N VAL A 72 1.40 35.77 14.91
CA VAL A 72 2.85 35.76 15.12
C VAL A 72 3.24 34.58 16.00
N ARG A 73 2.50 34.33 17.09
CA ARG A 73 2.70 33.16 17.96
C ARG A 73 2.56 31.85 17.18
N GLU A 74 1.49 31.70 16.40
CA GLU A 74 1.26 30.52 15.55
C GLU A 74 2.40 30.28 14.55
N PHE A 75 2.90 31.34 13.91
CA PHE A 75 4.05 31.23 13.00
C PHE A 75 5.31 30.75 13.74
N CYS A 76 5.60 31.30 14.92
CA CYS A 76 6.77 30.92 15.70
C CYS A 76 6.70 29.46 16.13
N ASP A 77 5.55 29.03 16.64
CA ASP A 77 5.38 27.65 17.09
C ASP A 77 5.37 26.68 15.92
N PHE A 78 4.91 27.09 14.73
CA PHE A 78 5.03 26.32 13.51
C PHE A 78 6.49 26.02 13.17
N ILE A 79 7.36 27.04 13.19
CA ILE A 79 8.80 26.86 12.95
C ILE A 79 9.44 25.97 14.03
N ARG A 80 9.11 26.18 15.32
CA ARG A 80 9.65 25.39 16.44
C ARG A 80 9.30 23.92 16.39
N SER A 81 8.18 23.58 15.77
CA SER A 81 7.69 22.19 15.67
C SER A 81 8.36 21.37 14.55
N MET A 82 9.23 21.98 13.75
CA MET A 82 9.89 21.31 12.63
C MET A 82 11.18 20.61 13.07
N ASN A 83 11.50 19.51 12.39
CA ASN A 83 12.83 18.91 12.40
C ASN A 83 13.61 19.39 11.18
N PHE A 84 14.91 19.62 11.36
CA PHE A 84 15.77 20.22 10.34
C PHE A 84 16.93 19.27 10.03
N THR A 85 17.05 18.87 8.77
CA THR A 85 18.18 18.08 8.27
C THR A 85 18.95 18.92 7.27
N LYS A 86 20.23 19.20 7.54
CA LYS A 86 21.04 20.05 6.65
C LYS A 86 21.13 19.43 5.26
N THR A 87 20.91 20.23 4.21
CA THR A 87 20.91 19.74 2.84
C THR A 87 21.63 20.70 1.89
N SER A 88 22.12 20.17 0.78
CA SER A 88 22.60 20.95 -0.37
C SER A 88 21.67 20.88 -1.58
N GLU A 89 20.53 20.20 -1.44
CA GLU A 89 19.53 20.08 -2.49
C GLU A 89 18.89 21.44 -2.78
N LYS A 90 18.76 21.79 -4.06
CA LYS A 90 18.21 23.07 -4.48
C LYS A 90 16.71 22.94 -4.73
N TRP A 91 15.94 23.68 -3.96
CA TRP A 91 14.49 23.78 -4.08
C TRP A 91 14.08 25.10 -4.73
N THR A 92 12.94 25.12 -5.42
CA THR A 92 12.40 26.39 -5.96
C THR A 92 11.82 27.20 -4.80
N SER A 93 12.39 28.37 -4.53
CA SER A 93 11.91 29.26 -3.47
C SER A 93 10.53 29.82 -3.79
N GLU A 94 9.62 29.71 -2.83
CA GLU A 94 8.22 30.11 -2.98
C GLU A 94 7.90 31.36 -2.17
N TYR A 95 8.34 31.40 -0.90
CA TYR A 95 8.08 32.50 0.01
C TYR A 95 9.34 32.91 0.75
N GLU A 96 9.40 34.18 1.13
CA GLU A 96 10.45 34.75 1.96
C GLU A 96 9.81 35.46 3.15
N ALA A 97 10.18 35.10 4.37
CA ALA A 97 9.75 35.79 5.58
C ALA A 97 10.89 36.58 6.22
N GLU A 98 10.66 37.86 6.45
CA GLU A 98 11.52 38.74 7.24
C GLU A 98 10.89 38.95 8.62
N ILE A 99 11.65 38.66 9.67
CA ILE A 99 11.24 38.80 11.07
C ILE A 99 11.81 40.09 11.62
N PHE A 100 10.93 40.91 12.22
CA PHE A 100 11.30 42.22 12.76
C PHE A 100 11.25 42.24 14.29
N GLU A 101 12.25 42.83 14.92
CA GLU A 101 12.28 43.18 16.35
C GLU A 101 12.49 44.70 16.48
N GLY A 102 11.57 45.39 17.15
CA GLY A 102 11.66 46.85 17.29
C GLY A 102 11.62 47.62 15.97
N GLY A 103 11.16 47.01 14.88
CA GLY A 103 11.13 47.59 13.54
C GLY A 103 12.39 47.33 12.69
N GLU A 104 13.41 46.66 13.23
CA GLU A 104 14.60 46.23 12.47
C GLU A 104 14.47 44.76 12.06
N SER A 105 14.89 44.44 10.83
CA SER A 105 14.88 43.06 10.32
C SER A 105 16.05 42.29 10.95
N VAL A 106 15.74 41.24 11.71
CA VAL A 106 16.74 40.48 12.48
C VAL A 106 16.98 39.07 11.95
N LEU A 107 16.05 38.51 11.17
CA LEU A 107 16.18 37.19 10.58
C LEU A 107 15.38 37.09 9.30
N LYS A 108 15.95 36.45 8.27
CA LYS A 108 15.28 36.14 7.02
C LYS A 108 15.24 34.63 6.80
N LEU A 109 14.04 34.16 6.47
CA LEU A 109 13.74 32.75 6.19
C LEU A 109 13.26 32.64 4.73
N VAL A 110 13.72 31.62 4.01
CA VAL A 110 13.22 31.32 2.67
C VAL A 110 12.60 29.92 2.67
N PHE A 111 11.37 29.79 2.19
CA PHE A 111 10.59 28.55 2.19
C PHE A 111 10.42 27.99 0.79
N SER A 112 10.60 26.68 0.65
CA SER A 112 10.54 25.98 -0.65
C SER A 112 10.00 24.55 -0.46
N GLY A 113 8.74 24.25 -0.77
CA GLY A 113 8.20 22.88 -0.67
C GLY A 113 8.38 22.24 0.73
N LYS A 114 9.41 21.40 0.85
CA LYS A 114 9.87 20.72 2.08
C LYS A 114 11.21 21.24 2.62
N ALA A 115 11.60 22.47 2.29
CA ALA A 115 12.88 23.04 2.70
C ALA A 115 12.72 24.47 3.24
N ILE A 116 13.65 24.84 4.12
CA ILE A 116 13.78 26.17 4.69
C ILE A 116 15.25 26.61 4.70
N SER A 117 15.48 27.87 4.37
CA SER A 117 16.81 28.49 4.42
C SER A 117 16.86 29.54 5.51
N PHE A 118 17.93 29.55 6.31
CA PHE A 118 18.19 30.57 7.32
C PHE A 118 19.31 31.50 6.84
N SER A 119 19.06 32.82 6.88
CA SER A 119 20.07 33.81 6.51
C SER A 119 21.26 33.86 7.46
N GLU A 120 21.03 33.47 8.72
CA GLU A 120 21.99 33.58 9.83
C GLU A 120 22.02 32.28 10.62
N LYS A 121 23.02 32.13 11.49
CA LYS A 121 23.07 31.04 12.47
C LYS A 121 21.99 31.25 13.55
N VAL A 122 21.11 30.27 13.75
CA VAL A 122 19.94 30.38 14.63
C VAL A 122 19.88 29.23 15.63
N ILE A 123 19.42 29.52 16.85
CA ILE A 123 19.06 28.52 17.85
C ILE A 123 17.53 28.37 17.87
N ILE A 124 17.04 27.15 17.63
CA ILE A 124 15.62 26.79 17.73
C ILE A 124 15.48 25.67 18.77
N GLY A 125 14.83 25.96 19.88
CA GLY A 125 14.77 25.03 21.01
C GLY A 125 16.16 24.76 21.56
N ASN A 126 16.60 23.50 21.51
CA ASN A 126 17.95 23.09 21.92
C ASN A 126 18.88 22.85 20.72
N THR A 127 18.42 23.12 19.50
CA THR A 127 19.15 22.85 18.27
C THR A 127 19.81 24.10 17.74
N VAL A 128 21.09 24.00 17.37
CA VAL A 128 21.84 25.08 16.73
C VAL A 128 21.93 24.79 15.23
N LEU A 129 21.43 25.71 14.42
CA LEU A 129 21.40 25.62 12.97
C LEU A 129 22.36 26.68 12.40
N GLU A 130 23.32 26.25 11.58
CA GLU A 130 24.14 27.17 10.76
C GLU A 130 23.28 27.85 9.69
N SER A 131 23.74 28.96 9.11
CA SER A 131 23.08 29.54 7.94
C SER A 131 23.09 28.58 6.75
N GLY A 132 22.06 28.67 5.91
CA GLY A 132 21.86 27.80 4.75
C GLY A 132 20.60 26.96 4.81
N ASP A 133 20.54 25.93 3.96
CA ASP A 133 19.34 25.17 3.63
C ASP A 133 19.18 23.89 4.47
N TYR A 134 17.94 23.64 4.88
CA TYR A 134 17.53 22.47 5.64
C TYR A 134 16.29 21.85 5.02
N GLU A 135 16.34 20.53 4.85
CA GLU A 135 15.19 19.69 4.52
C GLU A 135 14.35 19.42 5.77
N LEU A 136 13.04 19.30 5.55
CA LEU A 136 12.02 19.08 6.56
C LEU A 136 11.29 17.76 6.29
N ASP A 137 10.77 17.14 7.35
CA ASP A 137 10.02 15.88 7.26
C ASP A 137 8.70 15.99 6.48
N ASN A 138 8.17 17.21 6.33
CA ASN A 138 6.86 17.47 5.76
C ASN A 138 6.90 18.61 4.73
N TRP A 139 5.98 18.56 3.77
CA TRP A 139 5.66 19.70 2.91
C TRP A 139 5.01 20.82 3.73
N ILE A 140 5.52 22.04 3.61
CA ILE A 140 5.12 23.21 4.42
C ILE A 140 4.56 24.38 3.61
N SER A 141 4.65 24.33 2.27
CA SER A 141 4.22 25.40 1.36
C SER A 141 2.81 25.92 1.65
N ASP A 142 1.86 25.02 1.89
CA ASP A 142 0.49 25.43 2.19
C ASP A 142 0.40 26.21 3.50
N ASN A 143 1.05 25.76 4.57
CA ASN A 143 1.06 26.47 5.84
C ASN A 143 1.63 27.89 5.68
N VAL A 144 2.76 28.05 4.98
CA VAL A 144 3.38 29.37 4.72
C VAL A 144 2.48 30.25 3.86
N ARG A 145 1.85 29.68 2.83
CA ARG A 145 0.85 30.38 2.00
C ARG A 145 -0.33 30.89 2.83
N PHE A 146 -0.84 30.09 3.77
CA PHE A 146 -1.93 30.54 4.64
C PHE A 146 -1.49 31.68 5.57
N PHE A 147 -0.28 31.60 6.13
CA PHE A 147 0.29 32.71 6.89
C PHE A 147 0.41 33.98 6.04
N TYR A 148 0.88 33.87 4.79
CA TYR A 148 0.91 35.00 3.84
C TYR A 148 -0.48 35.66 3.69
N TYR A 149 -1.55 34.88 3.62
CA TYR A 149 -2.93 35.39 3.58
C TYR A 149 -3.48 35.89 4.93
N GLY A 150 -2.67 35.93 5.99
CA GLY A 150 -3.10 36.33 7.33
C GLY A 150 -4.03 35.31 7.99
N LYS A 151 -3.94 34.05 7.59
CA LYS A 151 -4.71 32.91 8.11
C LYS A 151 -3.78 31.88 8.72
N VAL A 152 -4.32 30.97 9.52
CA VAL A 152 -3.56 29.84 10.10
C VAL A 152 -4.19 28.54 9.66
N LEU A 153 -3.38 27.64 9.10
CA LEU A 153 -3.75 26.27 8.76
C LEU A 153 -3.27 25.32 9.85
N ASP A 154 -4.18 24.48 10.34
CA ASP A 154 -3.99 23.55 11.46
C ASP A 154 -3.42 24.27 12.68
N PRO A 155 -4.19 25.17 13.32
CA PRO A 155 -3.71 26.02 14.41
C PRO A 155 -3.30 25.18 15.63
N GLN A 156 -2.26 25.62 16.33
CA GLN A 156 -1.87 25.04 17.62
C GLN A 156 -2.68 25.63 18.78
N HIS A 157 -3.16 26.87 18.61
CA HIS A 157 -3.84 27.63 19.65
C HIS A 157 -5.24 28.00 19.21
N ILE A 158 -6.21 27.16 19.57
CA ILE A 158 -7.64 27.47 19.39
C ILE A 158 -8.17 28.14 20.66
N GLU A 159 -8.57 29.40 20.55
CA GLU A 159 -9.16 30.16 21.66
C GLU A 159 -10.61 29.71 21.89
N THR A 160 -10.95 29.33 23.13
CA THR A 160 -12.30 28.88 23.49
C THR A 160 -13.14 30.04 24.05
N PRO A 161 -14.46 30.09 23.80
CA PRO A 161 -15.27 29.10 23.09
C PRO A 161 -15.01 29.12 21.57
N ALA A 162 -14.91 27.94 20.96
CA ALA A 162 -14.71 27.78 19.53
C ALA A 162 -15.69 26.74 18.95
N THR A 163 -16.02 26.90 17.68
CA THR A 163 -16.85 25.96 16.94
C THR A 163 -16.25 25.65 15.57
N ILE A 164 -16.37 24.41 15.11
CA ILE A 164 -16.11 24.05 13.72
C ILE A 164 -17.40 24.16 12.91
N SER A 165 -17.29 24.71 11.70
CA SER A 165 -18.36 24.65 10.69
C SER A 165 -18.10 23.48 9.76
N LEU A 166 -18.99 22.49 9.75
CA LEU A 166 -18.88 21.34 8.85
C LEU A 166 -19.37 21.66 7.43
N PRO A 167 -18.89 20.93 6.41
CA PRO A 167 -19.22 21.20 5.02
C PRO A 167 -20.72 21.01 4.75
N GLY A 168 -21.18 21.64 3.67
CA GLY A 168 -22.57 21.54 3.24
C GLY A 168 -22.89 20.31 2.40
N GLU A 169 -21.87 19.58 1.96
CA GLU A 169 -21.97 18.39 1.11
C GLU A 169 -20.81 17.42 1.42
N ILE A 170 -21.03 16.15 1.11
CA ILE A 170 -20.03 15.06 1.19
C ILE A 170 -20.11 14.22 -0.09
N SER A 171 -18.97 13.69 -0.55
CA SER A 171 -18.94 12.86 -1.76
C SER A 171 -19.25 11.39 -1.48
N SER A 172 -18.83 10.89 -0.32
CA SER A 172 -19.06 9.51 0.09
C SER A 172 -19.06 9.37 1.61
N VAL A 173 -19.69 8.30 2.09
CA VAL A 173 -19.69 7.94 3.50
C VAL A 173 -19.57 6.43 3.67
N ASN A 174 -18.70 6.04 4.60
CA ASN A 174 -18.57 4.66 5.09
C ASN A 174 -18.69 4.63 6.61
N ILE A 175 -18.98 3.47 7.17
CA ILE A 175 -19.00 3.25 8.62
C ILE A 175 -17.94 2.22 9.02
N CYS A 176 -17.41 2.33 10.24
CA CYS A 176 -16.62 1.29 10.89
C CYS A 176 -17.25 0.97 12.24
N ASP A 177 -17.44 -0.32 12.52
CA ASP A 177 -18.06 -0.78 13.76
C ASP A 177 -17.05 -1.61 14.56
N LYS A 178 -16.16 -0.93 15.29
CA LYS A 178 -15.18 -1.55 16.21
C LYS A 178 -14.35 -2.67 15.54
N GLY A 179 -13.84 -2.38 14.34
CA GLY A 179 -13.03 -3.32 13.56
C GLY A 179 -13.79 -4.53 13.01
N SER A 180 -15.13 -4.55 13.09
CA SER A 180 -15.95 -5.58 12.46
C SER A 180 -15.76 -5.55 10.93
N ARG A 181 -15.52 -6.73 10.35
CA ARG A 181 -15.57 -6.93 8.90
C ARG A 181 -17.00 -7.02 8.37
N LYS A 182 -17.98 -7.22 9.26
CA LYS A 182 -19.40 -7.31 8.93
C LYS A 182 -20.04 -5.92 9.02
N ILE A 183 -19.94 -5.18 7.92
CA ILE A 183 -20.59 -3.87 7.76
C ILE A 183 -21.64 -4.00 6.65
N ASN A 184 -22.91 -3.91 7.03
CA ASN A 184 -24.03 -3.96 6.10
C ASN A 184 -24.35 -2.56 5.58
N GLN A 185 -23.42 -1.98 4.81
CA GLN A 185 -23.53 -0.60 4.30
C GLN A 185 -24.84 -0.38 3.53
N TYR A 186 -25.29 -1.38 2.76
CA TYR A 186 -26.57 -1.38 2.05
C TYR A 186 -27.77 -1.08 2.97
N GLU A 187 -27.90 -1.80 4.09
CA GLU A 187 -29.04 -1.69 5.01
C GLU A 187 -29.05 -0.35 5.76
N VAL A 188 -27.86 0.18 6.06
CA VAL A 188 -27.75 1.46 6.78
C VAL A 188 -27.69 2.67 5.85
N TYR A 189 -27.53 2.48 4.53
CA TYR A 189 -27.24 3.55 3.58
C TYR A 189 -28.24 4.72 3.68
N ALA A 190 -29.53 4.45 3.50
CA ALA A 190 -30.54 5.51 3.54
C ALA A 190 -30.59 6.22 4.92
N LYS A 191 -30.47 5.45 6.00
CA LYS A 191 -30.48 5.98 7.38
C LYS A 191 -29.25 6.85 7.64
N LEU A 192 -28.10 6.44 7.14
CA LEU A 192 -26.84 7.15 7.26
C LEU A 192 -26.89 8.50 6.54
N TYR A 193 -27.38 8.55 5.29
CA TYR A 193 -27.52 9.82 4.57
C TYR A 193 -28.50 10.77 5.24
N ASN A 194 -29.68 10.28 5.64
CA ASN A 194 -30.66 11.10 6.38
C ASN A 194 -30.08 11.65 7.69
N PHE A 195 -29.35 10.81 8.44
CA PHE A 195 -28.68 11.25 9.66
C PHE A 195 -27.71 12.40 9.40
N LEU A 196 -26.91 12.31 8.33
CA LEU A 196 -25.90 13.33 8.02
C LEU A 196 -26.54 14.64 7.59
N GLU A 197 -27.54 14.61 6.72
CA GLU A 197 -28.29 15.81 6.32
C GLU A 197 -28.93 16.52 7.52
N GLU A 198 -29.53 15.76 8.44
CA GLU A 198 -30.25 16.32 9.58
C GLU A 198 -29.33 16.76 10.74
N ASN A 199 -28.24 16.04 10.97
CA ASN A 199 -27.47 16.15 12.22
C ASN A 199 -25.99 16.49 12.04
N PHE A 200 -25.44 16.48 10.83
CA PHE A 200 -24.00 16.72 10.61
C PHE A 200 -23.71 17.84 9.61
N LEU A 201 -24.28 17.78 8.40
CA LEU A 201 -24.01 18.76 7.34
C LEU A 201 -24.53 20.14 7.70
N ASN A 202 -23.77 21.19 7.33
CA ASN A 202 -24.06 22.59 7.67
C ASN A 202 -24.27 22.86 9.18
N ARG A 203 -23.82 21.96 10.06
CA ARG A 203 -23.90 22.12 11.51
C ARG A 203 -22.63 22.74 12.06
N LYS A 204 -22.78 23.33 13.26
CA LYS A 204 -21.67 23.81 14.07
C LYS A 204 -21.53 22.94 15.29
N PHE A 205 -20.30 22.54 15.58
CA PHE A 205 -19.97 21.74 16.75
C PHE A 205 -19.01 22.51 17.65
N GLU A 206 -19.29 22.51 18.96
CA GLU A 206 -18.40 23.09 19.97
C GLU A 206 -17.12 22.26 20.07
N ILE A 207 -15.98 22.94 19.99
CA ILE A 207 -14.66 22.35 20.22
C ILE A 207 -14.40 22.32 21.73
N ILE A 208 -14.24 21.13 22.29
CA ILE A 208 -13.89 20.94 23.70
C ILE A 208 -12.37 20.90 23.86
N TYR A 209 -11.72 20.17 22.95
CA TYR A 209 -10.28 19.96 22.95
C TYR A 209 -9.81 19.80 21.51
N ALA A 210 -8.61 20.26 21.22
CA ALA A 210 -7.97 20.05 19.95
C ALA A 210 -6.47 19.87 20.16
N GLU A 211 -5.90 18.91 19.45
CA GLU A 211 -4.45 18.71 19.39
C GLU A 211 -4.00 18.59 17.95
N LYS A 212 -2.80 19.11 17.68
CA LYS A 212 -2.14 18.97 16.39
C LYS A 212 -1.14 17.82 16.43
N ILE A 213 -1.23 16.93 15.45
CA ILE A 213 -0.32 15.80 15.27
C ILE A 213 0.54 16.07 14.03
N TYR A 214 1.84 16.26 14.26
CA TYR A 214 2.80 16.59 13.19
C TYR A 214 3.27 15.38 12.38
N SER A 215 3.35 14.22 13.01
CA SER A 215 3.76 12.98 12.36
C SER A 215 2.58 12.38 11.59
N ARG A 216 2.75 12.21 10.28
CA ARG A 216 1.77 11.55 9.41
C ARG A 216 1.50 10.11 9.89
N ASP A 217 2.56 9.38 10.22
CA ASP A 217 2.46 7.99 10.66
C ASP A 217 1.71 7.88 11.99
N LEU A 218 1.99 8.78 12.94
CA LEU A 218 1.28 8.81 14.22
C LEU A 218 -0.20 9.18 14.02
N MET A 219 -0.51 10.12 13.12
CA MET A 219 -1.90 10.46 12.81
C MET A 219 -2.63 9.27 12.19
N GLU A 220 -2.01 8.57 11.24
CA GLU A 220 -2.61 7.40 10.61
C GLU A 220 -2.81 6.25 11.62
N GLN A 221 -1.84 6.01 12.50
CA GLN A 221 -2.01 5.07 13.62
C GLN A 221 -3.21 5.43 14.50
N ASN A 222 -3.37 6.70 14.85
CA ASN A 222 -4.50 7.18 15.63
C ASN A 222 -5.85 6.97 14.92
N ARG A 223 -5.91 7.25 13.61
CA ARG A 223 -7.10 7.01 12.77
C ARG A 223 -7.45 5.51 12.70
N GLN A 224 -6.47 4.65 12.42
CA GLN A 224 -6.66 3.19 12.36
C GLN A 224 -7.10 2.62 13.70
N ASN A 225 -6.51 3.09 14.80
CA ASN A 225 -6.91 2.69 16.14
C ASN A 225 -8.35 3.11 16.46
N ALA A 226 -8.80 4.28 16.01
CA ALA A 226 -10.18 4.71 16.17
C ALA A 226 -11.15 3.80 15.39
N MET A 227 -10.88 3.54 14.10
CA MET A 227 -11.71 2.66 13.26
C MET A 227 -11.76 1.21 13.78
N LYS A 228 -10.66 0.74 14.37
CA LYS A 228 -10.56 -0.61 14.94
C LYS A 228 -11.29 -0.75 16.27
N ASN A 229 -11.32 0.28 17.12
CA ASN A 229 -11.80 0.13 18.51
C ASN A 229 -13.14 0.83 18.78
N CYS A 230 -13.52 1.80 17.94
CA CYS A 230 -14.72 2.62 18.12
C CYS A 230 -15.70 2.43 16.96
N ARG A 231 -16.97 2.76 17.22
CA ARG A 231 -17.89 3.10 16.13
C ARG A 231 -17.47 4.41 15.51
N SER A 232 -17.31 4.43 14.19
CA SER A 232 -16.79 5.58 13.47
C SER A 232 -17.52 5.76 12.15
N LEU A 233 -17.67 7.02 11.73
CA LEU A 233 -18.12 7.39 10.40
C LEU A 233 -16.95 8.01 9.64
N ILE A 234 -16.79 7.64 8.38
CA ILE A 234 -15.71 8.12 7.50
C ILE A 234 -16.34 8.87 6.34
N PHE A 235 -15.87 10.09 6.10
CA PHE A 235 -16.43 10.97 5.08
C PHE A 235 -15.31 11.57 4.24
N GLU A 236 -15.53 11.65 2.94
CA GLU A 236 -14.69 12.43 2.04
C GLU A 236 -15.15 13.89 2.00
N ASN A 237 -14.18 14.81 2.09
CA ASN A 237 -14.44 16.25 2.07
C ASN A 237 -14.08 16.87 0.71
N PRO A 238 -15.04 17.41 -0.06
CA PRO A 238 -14.72 18.05 -1.33
C PRO A 238 -14.02 19.41 -1.16
N GLN A 239 -14.14 20.07 0.00
CA GLN A 239 -13.65 21.44 0.22
C GLN A 239 -12.21 21.53 0.75
N ASN A 240 -11.57 20.39 1.08
CA ASN A 240 -10.22 20.23 1.64
C ASN A 240 -9.91 20.98 2.95
N PHE A 241 -10.74 21.93 3.38
CA PHE A 241 -10.55 22.73 4.59
C PHE A 241 -11.87 22.96 5.33
N ILE A 242 -11.80 23.14 6.65
CA ILE A 242 -12.91 23.65 7.48
C ILE A 242 -12.49 24.87 8.28
N GLU A 243 -13.45 25.76 8.51
CA GLU A 243 -13.25 26.97 9.29
C GLU A 243 -13.55 26.75 10.77
N ILE A 244 -12.67 27.28 11.61
CA ILE A 244 -12.88 27.41 13.06
C ILE A 244 -13.42 28.82 13.32
N ASN A 245 -14.60 28.90 13.91
CA ASN A 245 -15.13 30.14 14.44
C ASN A 245 -14.73 30.24 15.92
N SER A 246 -13.83 31.17 16.22
CA SER A 246 -13.36 31.50 17.56
C SER A 246 -13.31 33.01 17.74
N ASP A 247 -13.05 33.50 18.96
CA ASP A 247 -12.82 34.93 19.23
C ASP A 247 -11.45 35.43 18.73
N SER A 248 -10.69 34.56 18.04
CA SER A 248 -9.39 34.91 17.49
C SER A 248 -9.53 36.03 16.46
N ARG A 249 -8.56 36.96 16.46
CA ARG A 249 -8.58 38.10 15.52
C ARG A 249 -8.11 37.74 14.11
N TYR A 250 -7.98 36.46 13.77
CA TYR A 250 -7.47 35.96 12.49
C TYR A 250 -8.20 34.68 12.10
N THR A 251 -8.29 34.38 10.81
CA THR A 251 -9.00 33.18 10.35
C THR A 251 -8.18 31.93 10.64
N GLN A 252 -8.84 30.92 11.20
CA GLN A 252 -8.26 29.61 11.51
C GLN A 252 -8.95 28.53 10.66
N LEU A 253 -8.15 27.69 10.04
CA LEU A 253 -8.60 26.63 9.14
C LEU A 253 -7.95 25.30 9.52
N ILE A 254 -8.63 24.19 9.28
CA ILE A 254 -8.09 22.84 9.46
C ILE A 254 -8.05 22.16 8.10
N SER A 255 -6.92 21.56 7.75
CA SER A 255 -6.79 20.69 6.57
C SER A 255 -7.53 19.39 6.81
N VAL A 256 -8.44 19.06 5.90
CA VAL A 256 -9.21 17.83 5.98
C VAL A 256 -9.61 17.37 4.59
N SER A 257 -8.91 16.35 4.13
CA SER A 257 -9.26 15.58 2.92
C SER A 257 -10.33 14.55 3.25
N ASN A 258 -10.21 13.88 4.41
CA ASN A 258 -11.18 12.91 4.93
C ASN A 258 -11.44 13.16 6.42
N TYR A 259 -12.71 13.09 6.82
CA TYR A 259 -13.12 13.12 8.22
C TYR A 259 -13.26 11.69 8.74
N ILE A 260 -12.77 11.44 9.95
CA ILE A 260 -13.21 10.29 10.73
C ILE A 260 -13.85 10.83 12.01
N VAL A 261 -15.13 10.58 12.20
CA VAL A 261 -15.85 10.92 13.43
C VAL A 261 -16.04 9.63 14.21
N ALA A 262 -15.27 9.47 15.28
CA ALA A 262 -15.35 8.31 16.16
C ALA A 262 -16.05 8.67 17.47
N GLU A 263 -16.81 7.74 18.04
CA GLU A 263 -17.33 7.90 19.39
C GLU A 263 -16.20 7.95 20.43
N ASP A 264 -16.36 8.78 21.45
CA ASP A 264 -15.57 8.68 22.66
C ASP A 264 -16.22 7.66 23.61
N LEU A 265 -15.50 6.59 23.90
CA LEU A 265 -16.00 5.48 24.73
C LEU A 265 -16.14 5.86 26.21
N GLU A 266 -15.44 6.89 26.67
CA GLU A 266 -15.41 7.32 28.07
C GLU A 266 -16.39 8.48 28.33
N ARG A 267 -16.68 9.30 27.31
CA ARG A 267 -17.47 10.53 27.45
C ARG A 267 -18.67 10.55 26.51
N THR A 268 -19.85 10.22 27.03
CA THR A 268 -21.10 10.28 26.28
C THR A 268 -21.38 11.68 25.72
N GLY A 269 -21.79 11.75 24.45
CA GLY A 269 -22.05 13.02 23.76
C GLY A 269 -20.80 13.72 23.24
N ILE A 270 -19.61 13.15 23.47
CA ILE A 270 -18.36 13.63 22.90
C ILE A 270 -17.93 12.70 21.77
N TYR A 271 -17.53 13.29 20.66
CA TYR A 271 -17.01 12.57 19.51
C TYR A 271 -15.66 13.14 19.14
N ARG A 272 -14.77 12.29 18.65
CA ARG A 272 -13.44 12.67 18.24
C ARG A 272 -13.38 12.72 16.72
N LEU A 273 -13.10 13.90 16.20
CA LEU A 273 -12.91 14.16 14.79
C LEU A 273 -11.42 14.11 14.46
N TYR A 274 -11.04 13.17 13.60
CA TYR A 274 -9.70 13.07 13.05
C TYR A 274 -9.66 13.73 11.67
N THR A 275 -8.72 14.66 11.48
CA THR A 275 -8.43 15.35 10.22
C THR A 275 -7.02 15.00 9.75
N ASP A 276 -6.46 15.71 8.77
CA ASP A 276 -5.13 15.40 8.20
C ASP A 276 -4.00 15.60 9.22
N LYS A 277 -4.15 16.60 10.10
CA LYS A 277 -3.13 16.95 11.09
C LYS A 277 -3.70 17.31 12.47
N MET A 278 -5.01 17.20 12.69
CA MET A 278 -5.61 17.49 13.99
C MET A 278 -6.55 16.39 14.49
N ILE A 279 -6.60 16.24 15.81
CA ILE A 279 -7.59 15.45 16.54
C ILE A 279 -8.41 16.43 17.38
N ILE A 280 -9.73 16.42 17.21
CA ILE A 280 -10.62 17.42 17.77
C ILE A 280 -11.77 16.74 18.49
N ASP A 281 -11.91 16.98 19.79
CA ASP A 281 -13.07 16.54 20.54
C ASP A 281 -14.21 17.55 20.36
N ILE A 282 -15.34 17.08 19.84
CA ILE A 282 -16.54 17.87 19.60
C ILE A 282 -17.68 17.46 20.51
N ARG A 283 -18.47 18.44 20.96
CA ARG A 283 -19.73 18.19 21.69
C ARG A 283 -20.88 18.01 20.72
N ALA A 284 -21.54 16.87 20.79
CA ALA A 284 -22.75 16.56 20.04
C ALA A 284 -24.01 16.76 20.91
N ASP A 285 -25.14 17.07 20.26
CA ASP A 285 -26.44 17.13 20.92
C ASP A 285 -27.12 15.74 20.97
N ASP A 286 -28.22 15.64 21.71
CA ASP A 286 -28.96 14.38 21.86
C ASP A 286 -29.48 13.82 20.52
N LYS A 287 -29.77 14.69 19.53
CA LYS A 287 -30.26 14.23 18.22
C LYS A 287 -29.16 13.53 17.45
N PHE A 288 -27.96 14.12 17.44
CA PHE A 288 -26.78 13.51 16.86
C PHE A 288 -26.46 12.16 17.55
N VAL A 289 -26.43 12.14 18.89
CA VAL A 289 -26.11 10.92 19.64
C VAL A 289 -27.11 9.79 19.33
N ASN A 290 -28.41 10.10 19.32
CA ASN A 290 -29.44 9.11 19.03
C ASN A 290 -29.37 8.59 17.59
N GLY A 291 -29.21 9.49 16.61
CA GLY A 291 -29.10 9.11 15.21
C GLY A 291 -27.85 8.28 14.92
N PHE A 292 -26.70 8.65 15.51
CA PHE A 292 -25.47 7.87 15.43
C PHE A 292 -25.69 6.47 15.99
N ASN A 293 -26.25 6.34 17.19
CA ASN A 293 -26.52 5.05 17.81
C ASN A 293 -27.49 4.17 17.00
N ASP A 294 -28.48 4.77 16.36
CA ASP A 294 -29.48 4.07 15.55
C ASP A 294 -28.88 3.47 14.26
N ILE A 295 -27.92 4.14 13.62
CA ILE A 295 -27.17 3.60 12.46
C ILE A 295 -26.49 2.28 12.85
N PHE A 296 -25.66 2.29 13.90
CA PHE A 296 -24.92 1.10 14.33
C PHE A 296 -25.84 0.03 14.95
N GLY A 297 -26.91 0.45 15.63
CA GLY A 297 -27.92 -0.47 16.13
C GLY A 297 -28.68 -1.19 15.03
N THR A 298 -28.79 -0.58 13.84
CA THR A 298 -29.31 -1.24 12.63
C THR A 298 -28.26 -2.22 12.08
N ASN A 299 -27.02 -1.77 11.85
CA ASN A 299 -25.92 -2.63 11.36
C ASN A 299 -25.79 -3.94 12.17
N ALA A 300 -25.81 -3.85 13.50
CA ALA A 300 -25.63 -4.99 14.40
C ALA A 300 -26.75 -6.05 14.33
N LYS A 301 -27.92 -5.71 13.77
CA LYS A 301 -29.09 -6.61 13.71
C LYS A 301 -29.21 -7.35 12.38
N GLU A 302 -28.45 -6.96 11.36
CA GLU A 302 -28.64 -7.42 9.98
C GLU A 302 -27.75 -8.60 9.61
N GLU A 303 -27.43 -9.50 10.55
CA GLU A 303 -26.81 -10.78 10.17
C GLU A 303 -27.87 -11.67 9.50
N LYS A 304 -27.86 -11.69 8.16
CA LYS A 304 -28.78 -12.52 7.36
C LYS A 304 -27.99 -13.65 6.70
N SER A 305 -28.52 -14.87 6.81
CA SER A 305 -28.10 -15.96 5.95
C SER A 305 -28.75 -15.77 4.59
N LEU A 306 -28.01 -15.22 3.62
CA LEU A 306 -28.53 -14.97 2.28
C LEU A 306 -28.79 -16.27 1.53
N THR A 307 -30.00 -16.41 1.02
CA THR A 307 -30.38 -17.48 0.11
C THR A 307 -30.01 -17.13 -1.34
N PRO A 308 -29.92 -18.13 -2.24
CA PRO A 308 -29.65 -17.85 -3.66
C PRO A 308 -30.69 -16.93 -4.33
N ASP A 309 -31.95 -17.00 -3.92
CA ASP A 309 -33.03 -16.18 -4.46
C ASP A 309 -32.90 -14.71 -4.04
N GLU A 310 -32.52 -14.45 -2.79
CA GLU A 310 -32.26 -13.09 -2.28
C GLU A 310 -31.05 -12.46 -2.96
N ILE A 311 -29.99 -13.23 -3.21
CA ILE A 311 -28.80 -12.77 -3.94
C ILE A 311 -29.16 -12.41 -5.39
N GLU A 312 -29.98 -13.22 -6.05
CA GLU A 312 -30.48 -12.95 -7.39
C GLU A 312 -31.34 -11.67 -7.44
N ALA A 313 -32.20 -11.46 -6.44
CA ALA A 313 -32.98 -10.22 -6.31
C ALA A 313 -32.08 -8.99 -6.15
N LEU A 314 -31.09 -9.05 -5.26
CA LEU A 314 -30.11 -7.96 -5.05
C LEU A 314 -29.34 -7.63 -6.33
N PHE A 315 -28.91 -8.65 -7.09
CA PHE A 315 -28.24 -8.44 -8.37
C PHE A 315 -29.13 -7.78 -9.43
N ASN A 316 -30.43 -8.13 -9.46
CA ASN A 316 -31.37 -7.55 -10.42
C ASN A 316 -31.76 -6.11 -10.09
N GLU A 317 -31.90 -5.79 -8.80
CA GLU A 317 -32.21 -4.43 -8.33
C GLU A 317 -31.01 -3.49 -8.38
N LYS A 318 -29.79 -4.03 -8.24
CA LYS A 318 -28.52 -3.28 -8.20
C LYS A 318 -28.54 -2.07 -7.26
N PRO A 319 -29.00 -2.20 -5.99
CA PRO A 319 -28.90 -1.09 -5.07
C PRO A 319 -27.42 -0.77 -4.75
N PRO A 320 -27.11 0.45 -4.28
CA PRO A 320 -25.76 0.79 -3.85
C PRO A 320 -25.19 -0.23 -2.87
N TYR A 321 -23.94 -0.65 -3.07
CA TYR A 321 -23.18 -1.59 -2.21
C TYR A 321 -23.74 -3.02 -2.13
N TYR A 322 -24.59 -3.46 -3.07
CA TYR A 322 -25.19 -4.81 -3.00
C TYR A 322 -24.15 -5.94 -3.04
N MET A 323 -23.05 -5.80 -3.80
CA MET A 323 -22.00 -6.83 -3.84
C MET A 323 -21.23 -6.93 -2.52
N ASP A 324 -20.92 -5.80 -1.89
CA ASP A 324 -20.29 -5.79 -0.57
C ASP A 324 -21.21 -6.41 0.47
N TYR A 325 -22.51 -6.10 0.39
CA TYR A 325 -23.53 -6.71 1.24
C TYR A 325 -23.59 -8.23 1.07
N ILE A 326 -23.56 -8.74 -0.18
CA ILE A 326 -23.50 -10.19 -0.44
C ILE A 326 -22.22 -10.79 0.17
N CYS A 327 -21.04 -10.21 -0.11
CA CYS A 327 -19.77 -10.76 0.36
C CYS A 327 -19.68 -10.78 1.90
N ASN A 328 -20.12 -9.70 2.56
CA ASN A 328 -20.08 -9.58 4.01
C ASN A 328 -21.02 -10.56 4.71
N ASN A 329 -22.24 -10.75 4.19
CA ASN A 329 -23.20 -11.70 4.77
C ASN A 329 -22.83 -13.17 4.51
N LEU A 330 -22.11 -13.45 3.42
CA LEU A 330 -21.53 -14.77 3.16
C LEU A 330 -20.18 -14.98 3.87
N ASN A 331 -19.62 -13.94 4.48
CA ASN A 331 -18.30 -13.94 5.12
C ASN A 331 -17.18 -14.37 4.17
N ILE A 332 -17.16 -13.77 2.98
CA ILE A 332 -16.15 -13.97 1.93
C ILE A 332 -15.49 -12.62 1.58
N GLU A 333 -14.33 -12.66 0.92
CA GLU A 333 -13.61 -11.45 0.58
C GLU A 333 -14.34 -10.58 -0.45
N SER A 334 -14.18 -9.26 -0.31
CA SER A 334 -14.87 -8.26 -1.12
C SER A 334 -14.62 -8.42 -2.63
N TRP A 335 -15.57 -7.95 -3.42
CA TRP A 335 -15.44 -7.91 -4.86
C TRP A 335 -14.59 -6.71 -5.27
N ASN A 336 -13.30 -6.94 -5.56
CA ASN A 336 -12.34 -5.89 -5.89
C ASN A 336 -12.30 -5.55 -7.40
N GLY A 337 -13.05 -6.28 -8.23
CA GLY A 337 -13.09 -6.12 -9.68
C GLY A 337 -14.17 -5.15 -10.16
N ARG A 338 -14.37 -5.07 -11.48
CA ARG A 338 -15.50 -4.33 -12.04
C ARG A 338 -16.81 -4.99 -11.61
N GLU A 339 -17.85 -4.22 -11.35
CA GLU A 339 -19.15 -4.79 -10.96
C GLU A 339 -19.62 -5.89 -11.94
N PRO A 340 -20.16 -7.02 -11.45
CA PRO A 340 -20.72 -8.05 -12.30
C PRO A 340 -21.82 -7.49 -13.23
N ASN A 341 -21.75 -7.88 -14.51
CA ASN A 341 -22.73 -7.49 -15.52
C ASN A 341 -23.70 -8.63 -15.89
N ARG A 342 -23.43 -9.86 -15.42
CA ARG A 342 -24.28 -11.03 -15.62
C ARG A 342 -24.24 -11.93 -14.38
N LEU A 343 -25.38 -12.51 -14.05
CA LEU A 343 -25.55 -13.56 -13.05
C LEU A 343 -26.22 -14.76 -13.71
N GLU A 344 -25.66 -15.95 -13.53
CA GLU A 344 -26.31 -17.21 -13.92
C GLU A 344 -26.57 -18.08 -12.70
N LYS A 345 -27.68 -18.82 -12.73
CA LYS A 345 -28.12 -19.68 -11.63
C LYS A 345 -28.42 -21.07 -12.12
N HIS A 346 -27.73 -22.05 -11.53
CA HIS A 346 -27.77 -23.44 -11.97
C HIS A 346 -28.00 -24.40 -10.81
N LYS A 347 -28.46 -25.61 -11.12
CA LYS A 347 -28.40 -26.76 -10.21
C LYS A 347 -27.33 -27.72 -10.73
N LYS A 348 -26.28 -27.95 -9.95
CA LYS A 348 -25.14 -28.80 -10.35
C LYS A 348 -24.93 -29.95 -9.37
N VAL A 349 -24.77 -31.16 -9.90
CA VAL A 349 -24.38 -32.35 -9.12
C VAL A 349 -22.85 -32.39 -9.11
N LEU A 350 -22.24 -32.01 -7.98
CA LEU A 350 -20.79 -31.89 -7.81
C LEU A 350 -20.20 -33.05 -6.99
N ASN A 351 -21.03 -34.05 -6.68
CA ASN A 351 -20.65 -35.35 -6.15
C ASN A 351 -21.73 -36.35 -6.62
N THR A 352 -21.34 -37.52 -7.14
CA THR A 352 -22.27 -38.52 -7.69
C THR A 352 -23.32 -39.02 -6.70
N GLN A 353 -23.05 -38.90 -5.40
CA GLN A 353 -23.91 -39.44 -4.34
C GLN A 353 -24.76 -38.37 -3.64
N GLU A 354 -24.62 -37.10 -4.01
CA GLU A 354 -25.23 -35.99 -3.29
C GLU A 354 -26.35 -35.29 -4.05
N LYS A 355 -27.23 -34.62 -3.29
CA LYS A 355 -28.21 -33.67 -3.85
C LYS A 355 -27.48 -32.55 -4.62
N PRO A 356 -28.10 -32.00 -5.67
CA PRO A 356 -27.50 -30.91 -6.43
C PRO A 356 -27.32 -29.66 -5.57
N TYR A 357 -26.21 -28.97 -5.79
CA TYR A 357 -25.93 -27.64 -5.28
C TYR A 357 -26.69 -26.61 -6.11
N THR A 358 -27.16 -25.53 -5.47
CA THR A 358 -27.47 -24.29 -6.18
C THR A 358 -26.17 -23.54 -6.41
N VAL A 359 -25.89 -23.21 -7.66
CA VAL A 359 -24.66 -22.49 -8.05
C VAL A 359 -25.06 -21.14 -8.61
N LEU A 360 -24.49 -20.07 -8.06
CA LEU A 360 -24.63 -18.71 -8.59
C LEU A 360 -23.29 -18.28 -9.19
N GLU A 361 -23.31 -17.80 -10.43
CA GLU A 361 -22.12 -17.45 -11.18
C GLU A 361 -22.19 -15.96 -11.55
N PHE A 362 -21.40 -15.14 -10.87
CA PHE A 362 -21.24 -13.71 -11.16
C PHE A 362 -20.14 -13.51 -12.19
N TYR A 363 -20.47 -12.84 -13.29
CA TYR A 363 -19.56 -12.56 -14.40
C TYR A 363 -19.36 -11.07 -14.60
N ASN A 364 -18.12 -10.69 -14.91
CA ASN A 364 -17.84 -9.54 -15.77
C ASN A 364 -16.91 -9.98 -16.93
N ASN A 365 -16.30 -9.03 -17.66
CA ASN A 365 -15.42 -9.36 -18.80
C ASN A 365 -14.06 -10.00 -18.41
N PHE A 366 -13.71 -9.97 -17.13
CA PHE A 366 -12.42 -10.36 -16.57
C PHE A 366 -12.58 -11.34 -15.43
N ASP A 367 -13.57 -11.15 -14.56
CA ASP A 367 -13.72 -11.86 -13.28
C ASP A 367 -14.95 -12.76 -13.28
N LEU A 368 -14.79 -13.94 -12.67
CA LEU A 368 -15.84 -14.90 -12.37
C LEU A 368 -15.79 -15.23 -10.87
N ARG A 369 -16.91 -15.06 -10.16
CA ARG A 369 -17.12 -15.66 -8.83
C ARG A 369 -18.26 -16.65 -8.86
N ILE A 370 -17.99 -17.85 -8.41
CA ILE A 370 -18.95 -18.94 -8.31
C ILE A 370 -19.28 -19.13 -6.83
N LEU A 371 -20.54 -18.97 -6.44
CA LEU A 371 -21.03 -19.24 -5.09
C LEU A 371 -21.78 -20.58 -5.06
N PHE A 372 -21.51 -21.41 -4.07
CA PHE A 372 -22.11 -22.73 -3.91
C PHE A 372 -23.02 -22.78 -2.69
N PHE A 373 -24.24 -23.27 -2.88
CA PHE A 373 -25.22 -23.46 -1.82
C PHE A 373 -25.78 -24.88 -1.85
N LYS A 374 -26.07 -25.43 -0.67
CA LYS A 374 -26.79 -26.69 -0.51
C LYS A 374 -27.95 -26.49 0.44
N GLU A 375 -29.16 -26.81 -0.03
CA GLU A 375 -30.41 -26.57 0.73
C GLU A 375 -30.48 -25.13 1.26
N ASP A 376 -30.16 -24.17 0.39
CA ASP A 376 -30.09 -22.72 0.63
C ASP A 376 -29.07 -22.24 1.67
N LYS A 377 -28.27 -23.15 2.20
CA LYS A 377 -27.10 -22.82 3.03
C LYS A 377 -25.87 -22.60 2.15
N PHE A 378 -25.19 -21.48 2.36
CA PHE A 378 -23.89 -21.21 1.73
C PHE A 378 -22.84 -22.22 2.16
N ILE A 379 -22.09 -22.76 1.20
CA ILE A 379 -21.02 -23.73 1.42
C ILE A 379 -19.66 -23.07 1.24
N ASP A 380 -19.40 -22.50 0.06
CA ASP A 380 -18.15 -21.82 -0.26
C ASP A 380 -18.27 -21.06 -1.59
N TYR A 381 -17.18 -20.42 -2.02
CA TYR A 381 -17.06 -19.74 -3.31
C TYR A 381 -15.74 -20.04 -4.01
N ILE A 382 -15.67 -19.96 -5.33
CA ILE A 382 -14.44 -20.06 -6.12
C ILE A 382 -14.35 -18.84 -7.03
N ASP A 383 -13.18 -18.21 -7.08
CA ASP A 383 -12.88 -17.14 -8.02
C ASP A 383 -12.01 -17.66 -9.17
N TYR A 384 -12.35 -17.22 -10.38
CA TYR A 384 -11.59 -17.46 -11.61
C TYR A 384 -11.51 -16.17 -12.44
N GLY A 385 -10.61 -16.19 -13.41
CA GLY A 385 -10.33 -15.09 -14.31
C GLY A 385 -9.34 -14.11 -13.74
N HIS A 386 -9.64 -12.84 -13.90
CA HIS A 386 -8.70 -11.74 -13.95
C HIS A 386 -7.81 -11.81 -15.22
N ARG A 387 -6.98 -10.77 -15.44
CA ARG A 387 -6.10 -10.54 -16.61
C ARG A 387 -5.62 -11.85 -17.30
N SER A 388 -5.88 -11.99 -18.60
CA SER A 388 -5.44 -13.12 -19.45
C SER A 388 -5.97 -14.53 -19.08
N ALA A 389 -6.49 -14.76 -17.87
CA ALA A 389 -6.93 -16.07 -17.40
C ALA A 389 -8.30 -16.53 -17.97
N GLY A 390 -9.15 -15.59 -18.41
CA GLY A 390 -10.49 -15.90 -18.95
C GLY A 390 -11.53 -16.20 -17.86
N THR A 391 -12.81 -16.06 -18.16
CA THR A 391 -13.90 -16.24 -17.17
C THR A 391 -14.60 -17.60 -17.30
N GLU A 392 -13.99 -18.53 -18.03
CA GLU A 392 -14.53 -19.87 -18.23
C GLU A 392 -14.05 -20.86 -17.18
N TYR A 393 -14.92 -21.81 -16.84
CA TYR A 393 -14.56 -22.97 -16.03
C TYR A 393 -15.27 -24.22 -16.58
N ARG A 394 -14.77 -25.39 -16.21
CA ARG A 394 -15.30 -26.70 -16.62
C ARG A 394 -15.39 -27.65 -15.43
N LEU A 395 -16.16 -28.72 -15.61
CA LEU A 395 -16.24 -29.82 -14.66
C LEU A 395 -15.55 -31.05 -15.24
N GLU A 396 -14.60 -31.60 -14.50
CA GLU A 396 -13.88 -32.83 -14.85
C GLU A 396 -14.30 -33.93 -13.88
N LYS A 397 -14.58 -35.14 -14.39
CA LYS A 397 -15.12 -36.23 -13.56
C LYS A 397 -14.24 -37.47 -13.63
N ALA A 398 -13.92 -38.03 -12.47
CA ALA A 398 -13.24 -39.32 -12.34
C ALA A 398 -13.80 -40.11 -11.15
N GLY A 399 -14.42 -41.25 -11.43
CA GLY A 399 -15.14 -42.01 -10.41
C GLY A 399 -16.24 -41.16 -9.74
N ASP A 400 -16.16 -41.06 -8.41
CA ASP A 400 -17.07 -40.25 -7.58
C ASP A 400 -16.61 -38.79 -7.42
N ASN A 401 -15.40 -38.45 -7.87
CA ASN A 401 -14.87 -37.09 -7.79
C ASN A 401 -15.33 -36.24 -8.99
N VAL A 402 -15.84 -35.05 -8.71
CA VAL A 402 -16.10 -34.00 -9.69
C VAL A 402 -15.24 -32.80 -9.34
N PHE A 403 -14.29 -32.48 -10.22
CA PHE A 403 -13.38 -31.35 -10.08
C PHE A 403 -13.95 -30.12 -10.78
N ILE A 404 -13.90 -28.99 -10.10
CA ILE A 404 -14.22 -27.67 -10.65
C ILE A 404 -12.89 -27.07 -11.10
N VAL A 405 -12.76 -26.81 -12.40
CA VAL A 405 -11.49 -26.45 -13.03
C VAL A 405 -11.62 -25.14 -13.78
N GLY A 406 -10.74 -24.20 -13.49
CA GLY A 406 -10.70 -22.89 -14.14
C GLY A 406 -9.33 -22.26 -13.99
N ARG A 407 -9.16 -21.06 -14.53
CA ARG A 407 -7.89 -20.34 -14.50
C ARG A 407 -8.01 -19.08 -13.65
N ILE A 408 -6.93 -18.67 -13.02
CA ILE A 408 -6.87 -17.42 -12.27
C ILE A 408 -5.52 -16.74 -12.44
N CYS A 409 -5.53 -15.41 -12.62
CA CYS A 409 -4.33 -14.59 -12.55
C CYS A 409 -3.91 -14.43 -11.09
N ARG A 410 -2.71 -14.92 -10.74
CA ARG A 410 -2.15 -14.80 -9.39
C ARG A 410 -1.16 -13.66 -9.27
N ASP A 411 -0.52 -13.26 -10.37
CA ASP A 411 0.42 -12.15 -10.38
C ASP A 411 0.50 -11.51 -11.77
N HIS A 412 0.65 -10.18 -11.81
CA HIS A 412 0.77 -9.46 -13.07
C HIS A 412 1.42 -8.08 -12.87
N GLY A 413 2.13 -7.60 -13.88
CA GLY A 413 2.81 -6.31 -13.83
C GLY A 413 3.58 -5.99 -15.10
N ILE A 414 4.56 -5.09 -14.99
CA ILE A 414 5.54 -4.85 -16.05
C ILE A 414 6.48 -6.06 -16.07
N GLY A 415 6.54 -6.78 -17.19
CA GLY A 415 7.38 -7.96 -17.33
C GLY A 415 6.89 -9.18 -16.53
N LEU A 416 5.62 -9.24 -16.15
CA LEU A 416 5.08 -10.32 -15.33
C LEU A 416 3.62 -10.65 -15.70
N ASP A 417 3.33 -11.91 -15.99
CA ASP A 417 1.97 -12.45 -16.16
C ASP A 417 1.94 -13.91 -15.71
N ARG A 418 1.32 -14.18 -14.56
CA ARG A 418 1.27 -15.51 -13.93
C ARG A 418 -0.18 -15.95 -13.77
N ASN A 419 -0.61 -16.84 -14.66
CA ASN A 419 -1.92 -17.47 -14.66
C ASN A 419 -1.80 -18.94 -14.30
N PHE A 420 -2.62 -19.38 -13.35
CA PHE A 420 -2.65 -20.76 -12.87
C PHE A 420 -3.94 -21.44 -13.29
N GLU A 421 -3.87 -22.71 -13.67
CA GLU A 421 -5.05 -23.58 -13.76
C GLU A 421 -5.23 -24.28 -12.41
N GLU A 422 -6.40 -24.07 -11.79
CA GLU A 422 -6.71 -24.54 -10.45
C GLU A 422 -7.92 -25.47 -10.45
N TRP A 423 -7.77 -26.56 -9.72
CA TRP A 423 -8.72 -27.65 -9.60
C TRP A 423 -9.18 -27.74 -8.15
N TYR A 424 -10.49 -27.66 -7.95
CA TYR A 424 -11.11 -27.75 -6.64
C TYR A 424 -12.03 -28.96 -6.54
N LEU A 425 -12.05 -29.58 -5.37
CA LEU A 425 -13.17 -30.42 -4.92
C LEU A 425 -14.08 -29.59 -4.02
N LEU A 426 -15.39 -29.84 -4.14
CA LEU A 426 -16.39 -29.25 -3.25
C LEU A 426 -17.04 -30.34 -2.41
N SER A 427 -17.18 -30.09 -1.11
CA SER A 427 -17.94 -30.92 -0.18
C SER A 427 -18.82 -30.05 0.71
N ASP A 428 -19.66 -30.65 1.55
CA ASP A 428 -20.46 -29.93 2.55
C ASP A 428 -19.61 -29.15 3.57
N ASN A 429 -18.31 -29.46 3.67
CA ASN A 429 -17.37 -28.77 4.55
C ASN A 429 -16.64 -27.61 3.86
N GLY A 430 -16.91 -27.35 2.58
CA GLY A 430 -16.27 -26.29 1.80
C GLY A 430 -15.43 -26.82 0.63
N LYS A 431 -14.72 -25.90 -0.04
CA LYS A 431 -13.84 -26.19 -1.16
C LYS A 431 -12.47 -26.66 -0.67
N LYS A 432 -11.82 -27.51 -1.47
CA LYS A 432 -10.42 -27.91 -1.29
C LYS A 432 -9.69 -27.79 -2.62
N LEU A 433 -8.64 -26.97 -2.67
CA LEU A 433 -7.70 -26.98 -3.79
C LEU A 433 -6.97 -28.32 -3.80
N VAL A 434 -7.07 -29.06 -4.91
CA VAL A 434 -6.43 -30.38 -5.06
C VAL A 434 -5.30 -30.39 -6.07
N LEU A 435 -5.26 -29.38 -6.95
CA LEU A 435 -4.18 -29.18 -7.91
C LEU A 435 -4.19 -27.73 -8.38
N GLY A 436 -3.01 -27.11 -8.43
CA GLY A 436 -2.82 -25.83 -9.10
C GLY A 436 -1.44 -25.78 -9.73
N PHE A 437 -1.36 -25.40 -11.00
CA PHE A 437 -0.10 -25.35 -11.76
C PHE A 437 -0.12 -24.16 -12.73
N PRO A 438 1.05 -23.63 -13.13
CA PRO A 438 1.11 -22.52 -14.08
C PRO A 438 0.51 -22.95 -15.42
N TYR A 439 -0.49 -22.22 -15.88
CA TYR A 439 -1.02 -22.30 -17.24
C TYR A 439 -0.20 -21.41 -18.17
N LEU A 440 0.11 -20.19 -17.71
CA LEU A 440 1.04 -19.25 -18.30
C LEU A 440 1.88 -18.65 -17.17
N ASP A 441 3.19 -18.79 -17.22
CA ASP A 441 4.11 -18.09 -16.32
C ASP A 441 5.12 -17.32 -17.17
N PHE A 442 4.92 -16.02 -17.29
CA PHE A 442 5.78 -15.11 -18.02
C PHE A 442 6.47 -14.18 -17.03
N THR A 443 7.81 -14.15 -17.08
CA THR A 443 8.64 -13.29 -16.25
C THR A 443 9.79 -12.71 -17.09
N GLN A 444 9.86 -11.38 -17.19
CA GLN A 444 10.88 -10.62 -17.91
C GLN A 444 11.20 -9.30 -17.15
N PRO A 445 12.05 -9.35 -16.11
CA PRO A 445 12.38 -8.18 -15.29
C PRO A 445 13.27 -7.14 -16.03
N GLY A 446 13.76 -7.46 -17.23
CA GLY A 446 14.64 -6.60 -18.01
C GLY A 446 14.95 -7.19 -19.38
N LEU A 447 16.23 -7.47 -19.62
CA LEU A 447 16.75 -7.97 -20.90
C LEU A 447 16.82 -9.50 -21.01
N TRP A 448 16.25 -10.21 -20.04
CA TRP A 448 16.16 -11.66 -20.03
C TRP A 448 14.88 -12.09 -19.33
N GLY A 449 14.51 -13.36 -19.49
CA GLY A 449 13.32 -13.89 -18.87
C GLY A 449 12.92 -15.25 -19.42
N TYR A 450 11.72 -15.65 -19.06
CA TYR A 450 11.12 -16.87 -19.60
C TYR A 450 9.61 -16.75 -19.75
N GLU A 451 9.08 -17.63 -20.58
CA GLU A 451 7.66 -17.90 -20.76
C GLU A 451 7.45 -19.40 -20.66
N LEU A 452 6.57 -19.83 -19.75
CA LEU A 452 6.14 -21.22 -19.59
C LEU A 452 4.66 -21.30 -19.95
N ILE A 453 4.30 -22.05 -21.00
CA ILE A 453 2.92 -22.19 -21.48
C ILE A 453 2.49 -23.66 -21.44
N ALA A 454 1.36 -23.94 -20.79
CA ALA A 454 0.73 -25.25 -20.80
C ALA A 454 -0.03 -25.46 -22.14
N ASP A 455 0.58 -26.16 -23.09
CA ASP A 455 0.01 -26.36 -24.43
C ASP A 455 -1.07 -27.46 -24.46
N ASN A 456 -0.82 -28.54 -23.72
CA ASN A 456 -1.67 -29.71 -23.74
C ASN A 456 -1.81 -30.30 -22.33
N ILE A 457 -3.05 -30.27 -21.83
CA ILE A 457 -3.43 -30.79 -20.53
C ILE A 457 -4.30 -32.02 -20.75
N LYS A 458 -3.83 -33.19 -20.30
CA LYS A 458 -4.51 -34.48 -20.46
C LYS A 458 -4.84 -35.08 -19.11
N PHE A 459 -6.14 -35.18 -18.83
CA PHE A 459 -6.64 -35.84 -17.63
C PHE A 459 -6.97 -37.31 -17.91
N ASN A 460 -6.33 -38.21 -17.18
CA ASN A 460 -6.59 -39.65 -17.22
C ASN A 460 -7.42 -40.07 -16.00
N THR A 461 -8.61 -40.59 -16.27
CA THR A 461 -9.64 -40.92 -15.25
C THR A 461 -9.65 -42.40 -14.85
N GLY A 462 -8.65 -43.17 -15.28
CA GLY A 462 -8.50 -44.58 -14.91
C GLY A 462 -8.18 -44.81 -13.42
N SER A 463 -7.90 -46.06 -13.05
CA SER A 463 -7.53 -46.44 -11.67
C SER A 463 -6.28 -45.72 -11.18
N ASP A 464 -5.35 -45.42 -12.09
CA ASP A 464 -4.16 -44.62 -11.83
C ASP A 464 -4.43 -43.19 -12.32
N MET A 465 -5.32 -42.49 -11.61
CA MET A 465 -5.74 -41.13 -12.00
C MET A 465 -4.54 -40.17 -12.03
N SER A 466 -4.39 -39.46 -13.14
CA SER A 466 -3.27 -38.55 -13.35
C SER A 466 -3.61 -37.41 -14.30
N LEU A 467 -2.97 -36.27 -14.10
CA LEU A 467 -2.95 -35.16 -15.06
C LEU A 467 -1.56 -35.05 -15.67
N THR A 468 -1.46 -35.09 -16.99
CA THR A 468 -0.22 -34.83 -17.72
C THR A 468 -0.30 -33.46 -18.37
N VAL A 469 0.69 -32.61 -18.12
CA VAL A 469 0.82 -31.28 -18.73
C VAL A 469 2.08 -31.25 -19.57
N ASP A 470 1.93 -31.01 -20.86
CA ASP A 470 3.03 -30.72 -21.77
C ASP A 470 3.19 -29.19 -21.87
N TYR A 471 4.38 -28.71 -21.56
CA TYR A 471 4.77 -27.31 -21.57
C TYR A 471 5.67 -26.98 -22.76
N THR A 472 5.43 -25.84 -23.39
CA THR A 472 6.45 -25.11 -24.15
C THR A 472 7.11 -24.10 -23.21
N ILE A 473 8.43 -24.08 -23.23
CA ILE A 473 9.24 -23.11 -22.51
C ILE A 473 9.94 -22.25 -23.53
N ARG A 474 9.94 -20.93 -23.33
CA ARG A 474 10.81 -20.00 -24.02
C ARG A 474 11.68 -19.30 -23.02
N LYS A 475 12.98 -19.20 -23.28
CA LYS A 475 13.87 -18.30 -22.55
C LYS A 475 14.38 -17.23 -23.50
N PHE A 476 14.44 -16.01 -23.00
CA PHE A 476 14.86 -14.83 -23.75
C PHE A 476 16.13 -14.30 -23.11
N TYR A 477 17.13 -13.99 -23.94
CA TYR A 477 18.40 -13.41 -23.50
C TYR A 477 18.81 -12.31 -24.45
N ASN A 478 19.29 -11.20 -23.92
CA ASN A 478 20.01 -10.21 -24.70
C ASN A 478 21.52 -10.48 -24.57
N LEU A 479 22.14 -10.93 -25.67
CA LEU A 479 23.58 -11.23 -25.75
C LEU A 479 24.33 -10.31 -26.73
N ASP A 480 23.66 -9.33 -27.34
CA ASP A 480 24.23 -8.37 -28.31
C ASP A 480 24.97 -9.07 -29.49
N ILE A 481 24.37 -10.13 -30.03
CA ILE A 481 24.87 -10.83 -31.23
C ILE A 481 23.90 -10.64 -32.39
N ASP A 482 24.38 -10.55 -33.65
CA ASP A 482 23.56 -10.29 -34.85
C ASP A 482 22.64 -11.47 -35.27
N ILE A 483 21.97 -12.12 -34.31
CA ILE A 483 21.02 -13.23 -34.51
C ILE A 483 19.63 -12.85 -33.97
N ASP A 484 19.46 -11.59 -33.56
CA ASP A 484 18.32 -11.12 -32.76
C ASP A 484 16.97 -11.06 -33.50
N ASP A 485 15.89 -11.16 -32.72
CA ASP A 485 14.55 -10.75 -33.13
C ASP A 485 14.42 -9.21 -33.26
N ASP A 486 13.23 -8.72 -33.65
CA ASP A 486 12.95 -7.28 -33.82
C ASP A 486 13.17 -6.44 -32.53
N LEU A 487 13.40 -7.10 -31.37
CA LEU A 487 13.63 -6.49 -30.06
C LEU A 487 15.05 -6.70 -29.52
N GLY A 488 15.97 -7.30 -30.28
CA GLY A 488 17.36 -7.48 -29.83
C GLY A 488 17.58 -8.67 -28.90
N ASN A 489 16.66 -9.64 -28.86
CA ASN A 489 16.76 -10.82 -27.99
C ASN A 489 16.98 -12.10 -28.78
N ILE A 490 17.71 -13.03 -28.17
CA ILE A 490 17.76 -14.43 -28.56
C ILE A 490 16.68 -15.18 -27.79
N THR A 491 15.82 -15.87 -28.54
CA THR A 491 14.80 -16.75 -27.97
C THR A 491 15.22 -18.21 -28.13
N ILE A 492 15.27 -18.96 -27.03
CA ILE A 492 15.51 -20.41 -27.02
C ILE A 492 14.23 -21.09 -26.57
N GLU A 493 13.66 -21.91 -27.45
CA GLU A 493 12.46 -22.69 -27.17
C GLU A 493 12.81 -24.12 -26.75
N GLY A 494 12.12 -24.67 -25.77
CA GLY A 494 12.20 -26.07 -25.36
C GLY A 494 10.87 -26.63 -24.89
N LYS A 495 10.88 -27.90 -24.49
CA LYS A 495 9.68 -28.63 -24.05
C LYS A 495 9.90 -29.34 -22.73
N LYS A 496 8.86 -29.39 -21.91
CA LYS A 496 8.86 -30.09 -20.62
C LYS A 496 7.54 -30.80 -20.40
N ARG A 497 7.58 -32.00 -19.81
CA ARG A 497 6.38 -32.75 -19.45
C ARG A 497 6.35 -32.92 -17.94
N VAL A 498 5.23 -32.56 -17.34
CA VAL A 498 4.97 -32.75 -15.91
C VAL A 498 3.79 -33.70 -15.73
N ILE A 499 3.89 -34.61 -14.76
CA ILE A 499 2.83 -35.55 -14.42
C ILE A 499 2.45 -35.32 -12.96
N PHE A 500 1.16 -35.06 -12.74
CA PHE A 500 0.53 -34.99 -11.44
C PHE A 500 -0.24 -36.28 -11.21
N LYS A 501 0.09 -37.03 -10.17
CA LYS A 501 -0.60 -38.28 -9.82
C LYS A 501 -1.56 -38.02 -8.67
N TRP A 502 -2.73 -38.65 -8.73
CA TRP A 502 -3.65 -38.61 -7.60
C TRP A 502 -3.11 -39.43 -6.43
N ASP A 503 -3.16 -38.86 -5.24
CA ASP A 503 -2.85 -39.50 -3.97
C ASP A 503 -4.18 -39.67 -3.20
N ASP A 504 -4.66 -40.91 -3.09
CA ASP A 504 -5.93 -41.22 -2.42
C ASP A 504 -5.90 -40.89 -0.92
N GLU A 505 -4.77 -41.12 -0.25
CA GLU A 505 -4.63 -40.89 1.20
C GLU A 505 -4.74 -39.40 1.52
N LYS A 506 -4.11 -38.56 0.69
CA LYS A 506 -4.18 -37.10 0.84
C LYS A 506 -5.40 -36.49 0.16
N SER A 507 -6.05 -37.23 -0.74
CA SER A 507 -7.13 -36.76 -1.61
C SER A 507 -6.75 -35.48 -2.35
N GLU A 508 -5.57 -35.48 -2.99
CA GLU A 508 -5.05 -34.38 -3.81
C GLU A 508 -4.07 -34.93 -4.86
N PHE A 509 -3.69 -34.09 -5.82
CA PHE A 509 -2.62 -34.43 -6.75
C PHE A 509 -1.25 -34.11 -6.15
N VAL A 510 -0.29 -34.99 -6.44
CA VAL A 510 1.13 -34.89 -6.07
C VAL A 510 2.01 -34.91 -7.31
N SER A 511 3.15 -34.23 -7.24
CA SER A 511 4.18 -34.20 -8.28
C SER A 511 5.56 -34.30 -7.66
N GLU A 512 6.58 -34.38 -8.53
CA GLU A 512 7.99 -34.24 -8.12
C GLU A 512 8.36 -32.80 -7.76
N TYR A 513 7.55 -31.82 -8.21
CA TYR A 513 7.72 -30.42 -7.89
C TYR A 513 7.04 -30.05 -6.57
N ASP A 514 7.62 -29.10 -5.86
CA ASP A 514 7.08 -28.61 -4.59
C ASP A 514 5.92 -27.64 -4.79
N LYS A 515 5.08 -27.52 -3.75
CA LYS A 515 4.01 -26.53 -3.67
C LYS A 515 4.52 -25.28 -2.93
N ASN A 516 4.15 -24.09 -3.40
CA ASN A 516 4.39 -22.84 -2.67
C ASN A 516 3.39 -22.65 -1.52
N GLU A 517 3.49 -21.51 -0.81
CA GLU A 517 2.64 -21.19 0.35
C GLU A 517 1.14 -21.15 0.03
N MET A 518 0.77 -20.93 -1.25
CA MET A 518 -0.62 -20.95 -1.72
C MET A 518 -1.09 -22.34 -2.16
N GLY A 519 -0.24 -23.37 -2.08
CA GLY A 519 -0.55 -24.73 -2.51
C GLY A 519 -0.40 -24.97 -4.01
N MET A 520 0.20 -24.03 -4.76
CA MET A 520 0.44 -24.15 -6.20
C MET A 520 1.79 -24.80 -6.48
N PHE A 521 1.84 -25.71 -7.45
CA PHE A 521 3.10 -26.29 -7.92
C PHE A 521 3.92 -25.26 -8.67
N GLU A 522 5.20 -25.14 -8.33
CA GLU A 522 6.15 -24.29 -9.05
C GLU A 522 6.94 -25.13 -10.05
N ILE A 523 6.76 -24.83 -11.35
CA ILE A 523 7.38 -25.57 -12.43
C ILE A 523 8.57 -24.77 -12.94
N PRO A 524 9.82 -25.21 -12.70
CA PRO A 524 11.01 -24.48 -13.14
C PRO A 524 11.05 -24.39 -14.68
N PRO A 525 11.50 -23.25 -15.25
CA PRO A 525 11.69 -23.10 -16.70
C PRO A 525 12.92 -23.88 -17.22
N GLU A 526 13.74 -24.47 -16.34
CA GLU A 526 14.86 -25.31 -16.75
C GLU A 526 14.38 -26.61 -17.40
N SER A 527 15.01 -26.96 -18.54
CA SER A 527 14.82 -28.23 -19.24
C SER A 527 16.11 -28.65 -19.95
N ASP A 528 16.37 -29.95 -20.03
CA ASP A 528 17.54 -30.50 -20.72
C ASP A 528 17.64 -30.03 -22.18
N ASP A 529 16.50 -29.87 -22.87
CA ASP A 529 16.44 -29.38 -24.25
C ASP A 529 16.93 -27.93 -24.37
N ILE A 530 16.52 -27.05 -23.45
CA ILE A 530 17.04 -25.67 -23.39
C ILE A 530 18.53 -25.69 -23.08
N THR A 531 18.96 -26.53 -22.14
CA THR A 531 20.36 -26.59 -21.72
C THR A 531 21.29 -27.01 -22.85
N VAL A 532 20.90 -28.01 -23.65
CA VAL A 532 21.65 -28.41 -24.85
C VAL A 532 21.73 -27.26 -25.86
N LYS A 533 20.59 -26.62 -26.18
CA LYS A 533 20.54 -25.51 -27.16
C LYS A 533 21.35 -24.29 -26.73
N CYS A 534 21.30 -23.92 -25.44
CA CYS A 534 22.12 -22.83 -24.90
C CYS A 534 23.60 -23.17 -25.01
N THR A 535 23.97 -24.42 -24.71
CA THR A 535 25.37 -24.89 -24.77
C THR A 535 25.91 -24.91 -26.20
N GLU A 536 25.12 -25.34 -27.17
CA GLU A 536 25.46 -25.28 -28.59
C GLU A 536 25.66 -23.83 -29.04
N LEU A 537 24.72 -22.94 -28.71
CA LEU A 537 24.82 -21.50 -29.03
C LEU A 537 26.07 -20.86 -28.42
N LEU A 538 26.38 -21.19 -27.16
CA LEU A 538 27.58 -20.73 -26.47
C LEU A 538 28.84 -21.17 -27.21
N LYS A 539 28.95 -22.45 -27.56
CA LYS A 539 30.14 -23.00 -28.22
C LYS A 539 30.32 -22.44 -29.63
N ASP A 540 29.24 -22.33 -30.39
CA ASP A 540 29.27 -21.82 -31.77
C ASP A 540 29.66 -20.34 -31.85
N ASN A 541 29.35 -19.56 -30.81
CA ASN A 541 29.59 -18.11 -30.77
C ASN A 541 30.70 -17.69 -29.80
N TYR A 542 31.40 -18.63 -29.14
CA TYR A 542 32.26 -18.36 -27.99
C TYR A 542 33.25 -17.19 -28.18
N GLN A 543 33.95 -17.13 -29.32
CA GLN A 543 34.91 -16.05 -29.59
C GLN A 543 34.23 -14.67 -29.65
N ARG A 544 33.07 -14.58 -30.32
CA ARG A 544 32.28 -13.35 -30.41
C ARG A 544 31.75 -12.94 -29.04
N LEU A 545 31.27 -13.91 -28.25
CA LEU A 545 30.75 -13.66 -26.90
C LEU A 545 31.85 -13.12 -25.96
N ILE A 546 33.08 -13.64 -26.05
CA ILE A 546 34.24 -13.10 -25.30
C ILE A 546 34.50 -11.64 -25.67
N GLU A 547 34.52 -11.31 -26.96
CA GLU A 547 34.79 -9.95 -27.43
C GLU A 547 33.76 -8.94 -26.91
N ILE A 548 32.47 -9.29 -27.00
CA ILE A 548 31.36 -8.47 -26.50
C ILE A 548 31.49 -8.27 -24.99
N MET A 549 31.61 -9.36 -24.23
CA MET A 549 31.68 -9.27 -22.77
C MET A 549 32.91 -8.54 -22.26
N SER A 550 34.05 -8.66 -22.95
CA SER A 550 35.28 -7.94 -22.61
C SER A 550 35.22 -6.44 -22.93
N SER A 551 34.21 -6.00 -23.67
CA SER A 551 34.00 -4.59 -24.05
C SER A 551 33.11 -3.82 -23.08
N PHE A 552 32.47 -4.50 -22.11
CA PHE A 552 31.66 -3.84 -21.10
C PHE A 552 32.52 -2.94 -20.22
N SER A 553 32.10 -1.68 -20.05
CA SER A 553 32.76 -0.74 -19.16
C SER A 553 32.47 -1.07 -17.69
N ASP A 554 33.44 -0.83 -16.81
CA ASP A 554 33.32 -0.94 -15.34
C ASP A 554 32.49 0.21 -14.74
N THR A 555 31.33 0.47 -15.31
CA THR A 555 30.41 1.54 -14.89
C THR A 555 29.21 0.95 -14.18
N ASP A 556 28.80 1.54 -13.06
CA ASP A 556 27.56 1.21 -12.34
C ASP A 556 26.28 1.66 -13.09
N ASP A 557 26.33 1.76 -14.43
CA ASP A 557 25.15 2.07 -15.22
C ASP A 557 24.15 0.91 -15.16
N LEU A 558 22.89 1.26 -14.96
CA LEU A 558 21.78 0.31 -14.82
C LEU A 558 21.67 -0.58 -16.07
N SER A 559 21.99 -0.02 -17.24
CA SER A 559 22.02 -0.73 -18.53
C SER A 559 23.03 -1.88 -18.55
N VAL A 560 24.27 -1.63 -18.10
CA VAL A 560 25.35 -2.62 -18.03
C VAL A 560 25.03 -3.71 -17.03
N LYS A 561 24.42 -3.36 -15.89
CA LYS A 561 23.95 -4.33 -14.91
C LYS A 561 22.93 -5.31 -15.51
N TYR A 562 21.90 -4.81 -16.20
CA TYR A 562 20.90 -5.68 -16.83
C TYR A 562 21.48 -6.56 -17.93
N MET A 563 22.47 -6.07 -18.69
CA MET A 563 23.19 -6.91 -19.64
C MET A 563 23.96 -8.02 -18.90
N LYS A 564 24.79 -7.69 -17.91
CA LYS A 564 25.54 -8.70 -17.12
C LYS A 564 24.61 -9.76 -16.51
N ASP A 565 23.44 -9.37 -16.01
CA ASP A 565 22.46 -10.30 -15.45
C ASP A 565 21.82 -11.21 -16.51
N SER A 566 21.50 -10.68 -17.71
CA SER A 566 21.07 -11.48 -18.87
C SER A 566 22.10 -12.54 -19.25
N TRP A 567 23.38 -12.14 -19.31
CA TRP A 567 24.48 -13.06 -19.59
C TRP A 567 24.64 -14.14 -18.53
N ARG A 568 24.51 -13.80 -17.24
CA ARG A 568 24.54 -14.81 -16.16
C ARG A 568 23.41 -15.82 -16.31
N ASP A 569 22.20 -15.36 -16.62
CA ASP A 569 21.06 -16.27 -16.80
C ASP A 569 21.25 -17.21 -18.00
N PHE A 570 21.78 -16.69 -19.11
CA PHE A 570 22.16 -17.50 -20.27
C PHE A 570 23.20 -18.57 -19.92
N LEU A 571 24.30 -18.16 -19.28
CA LEU A 571 25.39 -19.08 -18.91
C LEU A 571 24.92 -20.12 -17.88
N ASN A 572 24.07 -19.75 -16.94
CA ASN A 572 23.46 -20.68 -15.99
C ASN A 572 22.55 -21.70 -16.66
N SER A 573 22.00 -21.37 -17.83
CA SER A 573 21.20 -22.29 -18.63
C SER A 573 22.05 -23.27 -19.42
N CYS A 574 23.34 -23.02 -19.63
CA CYS A 574 24.28 -23.92 -20.30
C CYS A 574 24.81 -25.03 -19.37
N GLU A 575 25.20 -26.15 -19.97
CA GLU A 575 25.99 -27.20 -19.31
C GLU A 575 27.32 -26.64 -18.78
N ASP A 576 27.87 -27.29 -17.77
CA ASP A 576 29.18 -26.93 -17.24
C ASP A 576 30.28 -27.29 -18.26
N CYS A 577 30.90 -26.25 -18.83
CA CYS A 577 32.01 -26.37 -19.78
C CYS A 577 33.09 -25.30 -19.55
N GLU A 578 34.22 -25.46 -20.24
CA GLU A 578 35.37 -24.54 -20.12
C GLU A 578 35.00 -23.12 -20.58
N GLU A 579 34.20 -23.01 -21.64
CA GLU A 579 33.70 -21.73 -22.19
C GLU A 579 32.83 -20.98 -21.18
N LYS A 580 31.84 -21.68 -20.58
CA LYS A 580 30.97 -21.12 -19.54
C LYS A 580 31.78 -20.59 -18.36
N SER A 581 32.73 -21.39 -17.88
CA SER A 581 33.56 -21.03 -16.73
C SER A 581 34.37 -19.76 -17.00
N LYS A 582 34.99 -19.66 -18.18
CA LYS A 582 35.77 -18.47 -18.58
C LYS A 582 34.92 -17.22 -18.74
N LEU A 583 33.70 -17.33 -19.29
CA LEU A 583 32.82 -16.18 -19.43
C LEU A 583 32.29 -15.71 -18.07
N LEU A 584 31.93 -16.62 -17.16
CA LEU A 584 31.53 -16.25 -15.79
C LEU A 584 32.65 -15.48 -15.05
N GLU A 585 33.91 -15.91 -15.19
CA GLU A 585 35.08 -15.19 -14.65
C GLU A 585 35.25 -13.77 -15.20
N ILE A 586 34.74 -13.47 -16.41
CA ILE A 586 34.78 -12.13 -17.00
C ILE A 586 33.64 -11.27 -16.44
N ILE A 587 32.44 -11.84 -16.24
CA ILE A 587 31.27 -11.08 -15.73
C ILE A 587 31.46 -10.66 -14.28
N ASP A 588 32.06 -11.55 -13.48
CA ASP A 588 32.22 -11.38 -12.03
C ASP A 588 33.45 -10.54 -11.65
N LYS A 589 34.23 -10.09 -12.64
CA LYS A 589 35.18 -8.98 -12.48
C LYS A 589 34.45 -7.65 -12.62
#